data_AF-A0A8S0YTQ9-F1
#
_entry.id   AF-A0A8S0YTQ9-F1
#
_cell.length_a   1.000
_cell.length_b   1.000
_cell.length_c   1.000
_cell.angle_alpha   90.00
_cell.angle_beta   90.00
_cell.angle_gamma   90.00
#
_symmetry.space_group_name_H-M   'P 1'
#
loop_
_entity.id
_entity.type
_entity.pdbx_description
1 polymer ?
#
loop_
_entity_poly.entity_id
_entity_poly.type
_entity_poly.pdbx_seq_one_letter_code
_entity_poly.pdbx_strand_id
1 'polypeptide(L)'
;MQPRLLDGAPPGTQGTCTPNGWTSGEVFFDWMHFFVEHIRPTPEKKILLLLDNHESHKYYLALDYASKNNVVILSLAPHTTHKMQPMDVAVYGPLKTYFERRNRFHQIQ
;
A
#
# COMPACT_ATOMS: atom_id res chain seq x y z
N MET A 1 -6.15 9.57 14.22
CA MET A 1 -6.72 9.86 12.89
C MET A 1 -8.06 10.58 13.09
N GLN A 2 -8.40 11.59 12.27
CA GLN A 2 -9.70 12.26 12.38
C GLN A 2 -10.79 11.37 11.75
N PRO A 3 -11.88 11.01 12.47
CA PRO A 3 -12.90 10.07 11.98
C PRO A 3 -13.51 10.46 10.64
N ARG A 4 -13.67 11.77 10.38
CA ARG A 4 -14.22 12.31 9.13
C ARG A 4 -13.47 11.88 7.86
N LEU A 5 -12.22 11.44 7.99
CA LEU A 5 -11.43 10.97 6.85
C LEU A 5 -11.94 9.62 6.30
N LEU A 6 -12.82 8.94 7.04
CA LEU A 6 -13.49 7.72 6.62
C LEU A 6 -14.96 7.95 6.25
N ASP A 7 -15.44 9.20 6.23
CA ASP A 7 -16.82 9.49 5.87
C ASP A 7 -17.10 9.08 4.41
N GLY A 8 -18.08 8.20 4.21
CA GLY A 8 -18.42 7.64 2.90
C GLY A 8 -17.49 6.54 2.40
N ALA A 9 -16.54 6.08 3.22
CA ALA A 9 -15.69 4.95 2.88
C ALA A 9 -16.50 3.63 2.81
N PRO A 10 -16.09 2.64 1.99
CA PRO A 10 -16.73 1.33 1.95
C PRO A 10 -16.78 0.66 3.34
N PRO A 11 -17.82 -0.15 3.64
CA PRO A 11 -17.89 -0.91 4.89
C PRO A 11 -16.64 -1.77 5.10
N GLY A 12 -16.12 -1.80 6.34
CA GLY A 12 -14.91 -2.54 6.69
C GLY A 12 -13.60 -1.78 6.43
N THR A 13 -13.66 -0.56 5.88
CA THR A 13 -12.47 0.30 5.76
C THR A 13 -11.85 0.56 7.13
N GLN A 14 -10.56 0.29 7.24
CA GLN A 14 -9.74 0.67 8.38
C GLN A 14 -8.81 1.79 7.98
N GLY A 15 -8.47 2.66 8.93
CA GLY A 15 -7.44 3.65 8.70
C GLY A 15 -6.68 4.00 9.96
N THR A 16 -5.42 4.35 9.74
CA THR A 16 -4.44 4.62 10.78
C THR A 16 -3.66 5.89 10.43
N CYS A 17 -3.01 6.49 11.43
CA CYS A 17 -2.25 7.73 11.26
C CYS A 17 -1.14 7.78 12.30
N THR A 18 0.08 8.05 11.84
CA THR A 18 1.25 8.28 12.68
C THR A 18 1.38 9.77 13.03
N PRO A 19 2.05 10.13 14.14
CA PRO A 19 2.24 11.52 14.53
C PRO A 19 2.97 12.38 13.49
N ASN A 20 3.86 11.78 12.69
CA ASN A 20 4.64 12.47 11.66
C ASN A 20 4.04 12.33 10.25
N GLY A 21 2.91 11.64 10.09
CA GLY A 21 2.25 11.42 8.80
C GLY A 21 2.93 10.40 7.88
N TRP A 22 4.05 9.79 8.28
CA TRP A 22 4.76 8.77 7.51
C TRP A 22 4.36 7.37 7.95
N THR A 23 4.42 6.39 7.04
CA THR A 23 4.21 4.99 7.40
C THR A 23 5.36 4.48 8.30
N SER A 24 5.04 3.57 9.23
CA SER A 24 6.01 2.92 10.11
C SER A 24 5.93 1.39 9.98
N GLY A 25 6.88 0.68 10.58
CA GLY A 25 6.85 -0.79 10.61
C GLY A 25 5.62 -1.33 11.35
N GLU A 26 5.20 -0.68 12.45
CA GLU A 26 3.99 -1.07 13.19
C GLU A 26 2.72 -0.85 12.36
N VAL A 27 2.61 0.30 11.68
CA VAL A 27 1.47 0.59 10.79
C VAL A 27 1.43 -0.40 9.63
N PHE A 28 2.58 -0.76 9.06
CA PHE A 28 2.65 -1.78 8.02
C PHE A 28 2.24 -3.17 8.55
N PHE A 29 2.55 -3.48 9.81
CA PHE A 29 2.13 -4.72 10.43
C PHE A 29 0.61 -4.79 10.65
N ASP A 30 -0.01 -3.71 11.13
CA ASP A 30 -1.47 -3.60 11.22
C ASP A 30 -2.13 -3.79 9.84
N TRP A 31 -1.56 -3.15 8.81
CA TRP A 31 -2.01 -3.33 7.44
C TRP A 31 -1.85 -4.78 6.94
N MET A 32 -0.78 -5.47 7.33
CA MET A 32 -0.57 -6.88 6.96
C MET A 32 -1.63 -7.80 7.57
N HIS A 33 -2.04 -7.55 8.82
CA HIS A 33 -3.15 -8.27 9.44
C HIS A 33 -4.44 -8.07 8.64
N PHE A 34 -4.78 -6.82 8.34
CA PHE A 34 -5.93 -6.49 7.49
C PHE A 34 -5.84 -7.19 6.12
N PHE A 35 -4.68 -7.14 5.47
CA PHE A 35 -4.46 -7.77 4.17
C PHE A 35 -4.71 -9.28 4.20
N VAL A 36 -4.13 -10.00 5.17
CA VAL A 36 -4.31 -11.45 5.31
C VAL A 36 -5.77 -11.81 5.59
N GLU A 37 -6.46 -11.06 6.44
CA GLU A 37 -7.88 -11.29 6.77
C GLU A 37 -8.80 -11.21 5.54
N HIS A 38 -8.50 -10.29 4.62
CA HIS A 38 -9.32 -10.03 3.44
C HIS A 38 -8.95 -10.92 2.25
N ILE A 39 -7.66 -11.18 2.03
CA ILE A 39 -7.20 -12.02 0.91
C ILE A 39 -7.33 -13.51 1.22
N ARG A 40 -7.23 -13.90 2.49
CA ARG A 40 -7.32 -15.28 3.00
C ARG A 40 -6.42 -16.26 2.21
N PRO A 41 -5.09 -16.03 2.21
CA PRO A 41 -4.15 -16.93 1.53
C PRO A 41 -4.21 -18.35 2.12
N THR A 42 -3.97 -19.35 1.29
CA THR A 42 -3.90 -20.76 1.71
C THR A 42 -2.60 -21.39 1.23
N PRO A 43 -2.19 -22.55 1.78
CA PRO A 43 -1.00 -23.27 1.30
C PRO A 43 -1.07 -23.60 -0.21
N GLU A 44 -2.26 -23.88 -0.73
CA GLU A 44 -2.53 -24.18 -2.14
C GLU A 44 -2.59 -22.91 -3.00
N LYS A 45 -3.00 -21.79 -2.40
CA LYS A 45 -3.12 -20.48 -3.06
C LYS A 45 -2.32 -19.42 -2.31
N LYS A 46 -1.00 -19.54 -2.42
CA LYS A 46 -0.06 -18.52 -1.89
C LYS A 46 -0.23 -17.20 -2.63
N ILE A 47 0.08 -16.12 -1.93
CA ILE A 47 0.02 -14.76 -2.48
C ILE A 47 1.44 -14.22 -2.62
N LEU A 48 1.78 -13.73 -3.80
CA LEU A 48 3.00 -12.96 -4.03
C LEU A 48 2.69 -11.47 -3.86
N LEU A 49 3.26 -10.84 -2.84
CA LEU A 49 3.13 -9.42 -2.58
C LEU A 49 4.40 -8.70 -3.05
N LEU A 50 4.25 -7.85 -4.06
CA LEU A 50 5.33 -7.03 -4.61
C LEU A 50 5.37 -5.69 -3.88
N LEU A 51 6.51 -5.34 -3.29
CA LEU A 51 6.71 -4.09 -2.55
C LEU A 51 7.94 -3.35 -3.05
N ASP A 52 7.98 -2.03 -2.81
CA ASP A 52 9.22 -1.28 -2.94
C ASP A 52 10.18 -1.56 -1.75
N ASN A 53 11.36 -0.95 -1.79
CA ASN A 53 12.40 -1.14 -0.78
C ASN A 53 12.27 -0.18 0.43
N HIS A 54 11.08 0.37 0.71
CA HIS A 54 10.88 1.25 1.86
C HIS A 54 11.17 0.55 3.20
N GLU A 55 11.71 1.30 4.17
CA GLU A 55 12.20 0.72 5.43
C GLU A 55 11.10 0.05 6.25
N SER A 56 9.88 0.62 6.25
CA SER A 56 8.71 0.03 6.94
C SER A 56 8.38 -1.39 6.47
N HIS A 57 8.65 -1.72 5.20
CA HIS A 57 8.38 -3.05 4.63
C HIS A 57 9.33 -4.12 5.16
N LYS A 58 10.45 -3.73 5.78
CA LYS A 58 11.46 -4.65 6.33
C LYS A 58 11.22 -4.98 7.80
N TYR A 59 10.06 -4.59 8.33
CA TYR A 59 9.73 -4.81 9.72
C TYR A 59 9.55 -6.31 10.00
N TYR A 60 10.41 -6.86 10.86
CA TYR A 60 10.54 -8.31 11.07
C TYR A 60 9.21 -8.99 11.43
N LEU A 61 8.42 -8.40 12.34
CA LEU A 61 7.14 -8.99 12.75
C LEU A 61 6.16 -9.11 11.59
N ALA A 62 6.13 -8.12 10.69
CA ALA A 62 5.29 -8.16 9.50
C ALA A 62 5.75 -9.24 8.51
N LEU A 63 7.07 -9.38 8.31
CA LEU A 63 7.65 -10.40 7.42
C LEU A 63 7.41 -11.82 7.95
N ASP A 64 7.62 -12.04 9.25
CA ASP A 64 7.38 -13.32 9.90
C ASP A 64 5.90 -13.72 9.84
N TYR A 65 5.00 -12.76 10.13
CA TYR A 65 3.57 -12.98 10.02
C TYR A 65 3.13 -13.27 8.57
N ALA A 66 3.63 -12.53 7.59
CA ALA A 66 3.33 -12.77 6.18
C ALA A 66 3.73 -14.20 5.76
N SER A 67 4.96 -14.62 6.11
CA SER A 67 5.48 -15.95 5.82
C SER A 67 4.60 -17.06 6.42
N LYS A 68 4.23 -16.91 7.71
CA LYS A 68 3.33 -17.85 8.42
C LYS A 68 1.92 -17.92 7.81
N ASN A 69 1.49 -16.87 7.12
CA ASN A 69 0.17 -16.77 6.50
C ASN A 69 0.21 -16.92 4.97
N ASN A 70 1.19 -17.66 4.42
CA ASN A 70 1.27 -17.99 3.00
C ASN A 70 1.39 -16.78 2.05
N VAL A 71 1.89 -15.65 2.56
CA VAL A 71 2.23 -14.46 1.77
C VAL A 71 3.75 -14.43 1.56
N VAL A 72 4.15 -14.50 0.30
CA VAL A 72 5.55 -14.34 -0.12
C VAL A 72 5.77 -12.88 -0.48
N ILE A 73 6.68 -12.21 0.21
CA ILE A 73 7.03 -10.82 -0.07
C ILE A 73 8.25 -10.78 -0.99
N LEU A 74 8.15 -10.02 -2.08
CA LEU A 74 9.24 -9.74 -2.99
C LEU A 74 9.46 -8.22 -3.07
N SER A 75 10.62 -7.77 -2.58
CA SER A 75 11.03 -6.37 -2.71
C SER A 75 11.75 -6.15 -4.03
N LEU A 76 11.34 -5.11 -4.77
CA LEU A 76 11.99 -4.72 -6.01
C LEU A 76 13.34 -4.05 -5.74
N ALA A 77 14.29 -4.23 -6.67
CA ALA A 77 15.63 -3.66 -6.55
C ALA A 77 15.56 -2.12 -6.46
N PRO A 78 16.44 -1.49 -5.65
CA PRO A 78 16.50 -0.04 -5.54
C PRO A 78 16.60 0.63 -6.92
N HIS A 79 15.97 1.80 -7.06
CA HIS A 79 15.99 2.60 -8.29
C HIS A 79 15.38 1.95 -9.53
N THR A 80 14.66 0.82 -9.41
CA THR A 80 13.94 0.18 -10.53
C THR A 80 12.45 0.52 -10.59
N THR A 81 11.94 1.26 -9.61
CA THR A 81 10.55 1.70 -9.46
C THR A 81 9.94 2.21 -10.76
N HIS A 82 10.57 3.20 -11.40
CA HIS A 82 10.11 3.82 -12.65
C HIS A 82 10.00 2.86 -13.86
N LYS A 83 10.54 1.64 -13.77
CA LYS A 83 10.47 0.61 -14.83
C LYS A 83 9.66 -0.61 -14.42
N MET A 84 9.73 -1.00 -13.15
CA MET A 84 9.26 -2.32 -12.70
C MET A 84 8.12 -2.27 -11.68
N GLN A 85 7.82 -1.12 -11.06
CA GLN A 85 6.66 -0.99 -10.17
C GLN A 85 5.40 -0.81 -11.03
N PRO A 86 4.50 -1.82 -11.10
CA PRO A 86 3.30 -1.71 -11.93
C PRO A 86 2.38 -0.59 -11.44
N MET A 87 2.35 -0.35 -10.14
CA MET A 87 1.54 0.71 -9.54
C MET A 87 1.99 2.10 -10.01
N ASP A 88 3.30 2.40 -9.98
CA ASP A 88 3.81 3.70 -10.41
C ASP A 88 3.59 3.96 -11.90
N VAL A 89 3.85 2.95 -12.73
CA VAL A 89 3.78 3.11 -14.19
C VAL A 89 2.34 3.06 -14.70
N ALA A 90 1.57 2.05 -14.29
CA ALA A 90 0.25 1.78 -14.88
C ALA A 90 -0.89 2.53 -14.18
N VAL A 91 -0.78 2.81 -12.88
CA VAL A 91 -1.87 3.44 -12.10
C VAL A 91 -1.56 4.90 -11.82
N TYR A 92 -0.44 5.19 -11.16
CA TYR A 92 -0.12 6.55 -10.72
C TYR A 92 0.29 7.48 -11.86
N GLY A 93 0.97 6.99 -12.90
CA GLY A 93 1.31 7.77 -14.09
C GLY A 93 0.08 8.41 -14.76
N PRO A 94 -0.92 7.61 -15.18
CA PRO A 94 -2.18 8.14 -15.72
C PRO A 94 -2.93 9.00 -14.71
N LEU A 95 -3.06 8.55 -13.45
CA LEU A 95 -3.78 9.29 -12.41
C LEU A 95 -3.22 10.71 -12.23
N LYS A 96 -1.89 10.85 -12.11
CA LYS A 96 -1.21 12.13 -12.00
C LYS A 96 -1.49 13.00 -13.23
N THR A 97 -1.41 12.44 -14.42
CA THR A 97 -1.66 13.15 -15.67
C THR A 97 -3.07 13.74 -15.72
N TYR A 98 -4.10 12.95 -15.36
CA TYR A 98 -5.49 13.41 -15.35
C TYR A 98 -5.76 14.41 -14.23
N PHE A 99 -5.20 14.17 -13.04
CA PHE A 99 -5.33 15.08 -11.90
C PHE A 99 -4.74 16.47 -12.22
N GLU A 100 -3.53 16.51 -12.79
CA GLU A 100 -2.91 17.76 -13.23
C GLU A 100 -3.70 18.46 -14.33
N ARG A 101 -4.25 17.72 -15.30
CA ARG A 101 -5.15 18.30 -16.31
C ARG A 101 -6.36 18.97 -15.66
N ARG A 102 -7.03 18.27 -14.74
CA ARG A 102 -8.20 18.80 -14.01
C ARG A 102 -7.85 20.05 -13.21
N ASN A 103 -6.69 20.08 -12.56
CA ASN A 103 -6.25 21.25 -11.80
C ASN A 103 -5.94 22.45 -12.71
N ARG A 104 -5.32 22.22 -13.88
CA ARG A 104 -5.11 23.27 -14.89
C ARG A 104 -6.43 23.84 -15.41
N PHE A 105 -7.46 23.02 -15.61
CA PHE A 105 -8.79 23.51 -16.02
C PHE A 105 -9.45 24.42 -14.98
N HIS A 106 -9.25 24.20 -13.68
CA HIS A 106 -9.81 25.07 -12.64
C HIS A 106 -9.03 26.38 -12.43
N GLN A 107 -7.81 26.51 -12.97
CA GLN A 107 -7.03 27.76 -12.91
C GLN A 107 -7.29 28.69 -14.11
N ILE A 108 -8.09 28.26 -15.09
CA ILE A 108 -8.43 29.02 -16.31
C ILE A 108 -9.92 29.42 -16.29
N GLN A 109 -10.60 29.25 -15.15
CA GLN A 109 -11.94 29.78 -14.86
C GLN A 109 -11.82 30.79 -13.72
#